data_AF-A0A7K0BL90-F1
#
_entry.id   AF-A0A7K0BL90-F1
#
_cell.length_a   1.000
_cell.length_b   1.000
_cell.length_c   1.000
_cell.angle_alpha   90.00
_cell.angle_beta   90.00
_cell.angle_gamma   90.00
#
_symmetry.space_group_name_H-M   'P 1'
#
loop_
_entity.id
_entity.type
_entity.pdbx_description
1 polymer ?
#
loop_
_entity_poly.entity_id
_entity_poly.type
_entity_poly.pdbx_seq_one_letter_code
_entity_poly.pdbx_strand_id
1 'polypeptide(L)'
;MKRNIFTLCFLVFSIISFSQIKVKDLIGKWYAENELTQSKFNDTIIFNQNPKIIDNEHCEFIKWEIENKNFKLSEVNLCLSKVKVTSHFAKEKIKINKTDFGQIIEYYQDKKEIDKFRIIRLQNNGSKQFTVIRFDKLIDQKLYKYVDSLIFNVLKYNPDSDENLTNYGVKISDGNQNVKIRIKDGANRNLEPLIVINGYPLKNKEILKDILLAETYRIEILTIEKSTSIYGFRGLNGVIILQTSEKKFKAARSKYGW
;
A
#
# COMPACT_ATOMS: atom_id res chain seq x y z
N MET A 1 41.82 -2.87 2.52
CA MET A 1 40.77 -3.63 1.79
C MET A 1 39.47 -3.53 2.61
N LYS A 2 38.51 -2.73 2.14
CA LYS A 2 37.29 -2.34 2.90
C LYS A 2 36.36 -3.55 3.07
N ARG A 3 36.13 -3.99 4.32
CA ARG A 3 35.01 -4.89 4.66
C ARG A 3 33.77 -4.04 4.89
N ASN A 4 32.89 -4.02 3.89
CA ASN A 4 31.57 -3.43 4.02
C ASN A 4 30.74 -4.30 4.97
N ILE A 5 30.31 -3.66 6.06
CA ILE A 5 29.36 -4.16 7.04
C ILE A 5 27.98 -4.21 6.35
N PHE A 6 27.49 -5.41 6.06
CA PHE A 6 26.06 -5.60 5.78
C PHE A 6 25.36 -5.68 7.13
N THR A 7 24.90 -4.52 7.61
CA THR A 7 24.00 -4.41 8.75
C THR A 7 22.69 -5.09 8.40
N LEU A 8 22.55 -6.33 8.88
CA LEU A 8 21.31 -7.06 8.94
C LEU A 8 20.35 -6.30 9.88
N CYS A 9 19.56 -5.39 9.31
CA CYS A 9 18.53 -4.69 10.05
C CYS A 9 17.37 -5.65 10.29
N PHE A 10 17.46 -6.36 11.41
CA PHE A 10 16.39 -7.13 12.02
C PHE A 10 15.29 -6.15 12.48
N LEU A 11 14.36 -5.81 11.60
CA LEU A 11 13.13 -5.11 12.01
C LEU A 11 12.11 -6.14 12.49
N VAL A 12 12.26 -6.47 13.77
CA VAL A 12 11.22 -6.74 14.76
C VAL A 12 9.80 -6.84 14.20
N PHE A 13 9.20 -8.02 14.40
CA PHE A 13 7.76 -8.22 14.48
C PHE A 13 7.14 -7.15 15.40
N SER A 14 6.71 -6.04 14.83
CA SER A 14 5.62 -5.28 15.39
C SER A 14 4.37 -5.80 14.72
N ILE A 15 3.60 -6.56 15.50
CA ILE A 15 2.14 -6.46 15.46
C ILE A 15 1.86 -4.98 15.20
N ILE A 16 1.26 -4.65 14.05
CA ILE A 16 0.92 -3.26 13.75
C ILE A 16 -0.15 -2.86 14.76
N SER A 17 0.29 -2.48 15.95
CA SER A 17 -0.40 -1.58 16.83
C SER A 17 -0.44 -0.30 16.01
N PHE A 18 -1.45 -0.16 15.13
CA PHE A 18 -1.74 1.11 14.51
C PHE A 18 -1.82 2.09 15.67
N SER A 19 -0.79 2.94 15.81
CA SER A 19 -0.80 3.99 16.83
C SER A 19 -2.08 4.76 16.59
N GLN A 20 -3.05 4.60 17.50
CA GLN A 20 -4.39 5.09 17.26
C GLN A 20 -4.34 6.59 17.34
N ILE A 21 -4.33 7.25 16.18
CA ILE A 21 -4.43 8.70 16.10
C ILE A 21 -5.78 9.09 16.67
N LYS A 22 -5.75 9.94 17.69
CA LYS A 22 -6.94 10.55 18.26
C LYS A 22 -7.15 11.89 17.56
N VAL A 23 -8.39 12.36 17.51
CA VAL A 23 -8.69 13.69 16.93
C VAL A 23 -7.86 14.79 17.59
N LYS A 24 -7.59 14.68 18.89
CA LYS A 24 -6.73 15.63 19.62
C LYS A 24 -5.31 15.73 19.07
N ASP A 25 -4.79 14.67 18.46
CA ASP A 25 -3.44 14.64 17.90
C ASP A 25 -3.38 15.40 16.56
N LEU A 26 -4.54 15.59 15.92
CA LEU A 26 -4.72 16.36 14.69
C LEU A 26 -5.09 17.82 14.97
N ILE A 27 -5.31 18.24 16.22
CA ILE A 27 -5.63 19.64 16.53
C ILE A 27 -4.45 20.55 16.17
N GLY A 28 -4.74 21.68 15.54
CA GLY A 28 -3.77 22.70 15.17
C GLY A 28 -3.82 23.07 13.68
N LYS A 29 -2.80 23.81 13.26
CA LYS A 29 -2.63 24.26 11.87
C LYS A 29 -1.75 23.26 11.13
N TRP A 30 -2.21 22.83 9.97
CA TRP A 30 -1.57 21.88 9.08
C TRP A 30 -1.43 22.50 7.70
N TYR A 31 -0.33 22.17 7.02
CA TYR A 31 -0.03 22.67 5.69
C TYR A 31 0.20 21.48 4.78
N ALA A 32 -0.52 21.44 3.65
CA ALA A 32 -0.22 20.55 2.54
C ALA A 32 0.30 21.40 1.39
N GLU A 33 1.45 21.00 0.84
CA GLU A 33 1.96 21.55 -0.41
C GLU A 33 0.98 21.16 -1.51
N ASN A 34 0.46 22.19 -2.19
CA ASN A 34 -0.29 21.99 -3.41
C ASN A 34 0.71 22.07 -4.53
N GLU A 35 0.83 21.00 -5.28
CA GLU A 35 0.65 21.20 -6.70
C GLU A 35 -0.82 20.81 -6.93
N LEU A 36 -1.73 21.79 -6.98
CA LEU A 36 -3.17 21.52 -7.21
C LEU A 36 -3.40 20.78 -8.54
N THR A 37 -2.41 20.83 -9.43
CA THR A 37 -2.29 20.07 -10.67
C THR A 37 -1.77 18.63 -10.45
N GLN A 38 -0.82 18.37 -9.54
CA GLN A 38 -0.32 17.02 -9.23
C GLN A 38 -1.09 16.27 -8.13
N SER A 39 -1.86 16.95 -7.27
CA SER A 39 -2.69 16.30 -6.23
C SER A 39 -3.90 15.53 -6.79
N LYS A 40 -4.16 15.66 -8.10
CA LYS A 40 -5.03 14.74 -8.86
C LYS A 40 -4.34 13.43 -9.23
N PHE A 41 -3.00 13.39 -9.22
CA PHE A 41 -2.18 12.25 -9.63
C PHE A 41 -1.49 11.54 -8.47
N ASN A 42 -1.13 12.26 -7.41
CA ASN A 42 -0.61 11.69 -6.18
C ASN A 42 -1.75 11.37 -5.21
N ASP A 43 -2.01 10.08 -5.04
CA ASP A 43 -3.04 9.59 -4.11
C ASP A 43 -2.69 9.88 -2.64
N THR A 44 -1.41 10.17 -2.35
CA THR A 44 -0.89 10.45 -1.01
C THR A 44 -0.79 11.94 -0.76
N ILE A 45 -1.27 12.40 0.39
CA ILE A 45 -1.17 13.77 0.87
C ILE A 45 -0.37 13.79 2.16
N ILE A 46 0.57 14.73 2.25
CA ILE A 46 1.43 14.94 3.41
C ILE A 46 1.06 16.28 4.04
N PHE A 47 0.74 16.25 5.33
CA PHE A 47 0.44 17.42 6.14
C PHE A 47 1.56 17.67 7.14
N ASN A 48 2.01 18.92 7.24
CA ASN A 48 3.04 19.36 8.19
C ASN A 48 2.50 20.46 9.12
N GLN A 49 2.77 20.43 10.43
CA GLN A 49 2.33 21.51 11.33
C GLN A 49 3.21 22.76 11.28
N ASN A 50 4.51 22.59 11.03
CA ASN A 50 5.50 23.66 10.92
C ASN A 50 6.39 23.36 9.70
N PRO A 51 5.99 23.75 8.48
CA PRO A 51 6.86 23.58 7.32
C PRO A 51 8.14 24.42 7.54
N LYS A 52 9.31 23.79 7.42
CA LYS A 52 10.61 24.43 7.67
C LYS A 52 10.97 25.49 6.62
N ILE A 53 10.20 25.58 5.54
CA ILE A 53 10.45 26.46 4.40
C ILE A 53 9.08 27.00 3.98
N ILE A 54 8.78 28.24 4.33
CA ILE A 54 7.83 29.08 3.57
C ILE A 54 8.69 30.20 2.99
N ASP A 55 9.65 29.82 2.15
CA ASP A 55 10.31 30.80 1.29
C ASP A 55 9.26 31.26 0.26
N ASN A 56 9.31 32.56 -0.09
CA ASN A 56 8.37 33.23 -1.00
C ASN A 56 8.26 32.59 -2.41
N GLU A 57 8.95 31.48 -2.68
CA GLU A 57 8.94 30.73 -3.93
C GLU A 57 7.89 29.59 -3.96
N HIS A 58 7.44 29.08 -2.81
CA HIS A 58 6.41 28.02 -2.75
C HIS A 58 5.04 28.64 -2.43
N CYS A 59 4.46 29.31 -3.43
CA CYS A 59 3.21 30.07 -3.25
C CYS A 59 1.93 29.21 -3.32
N GLU A 60 2.02 27.88 -3.43
CA GLU A 60 0.87 26.96 -3.44
C GLU A 60 0.81 26.10 -2.18
N PHE A 61 0.04 26.53 -1.19
CA PHE A 61 -0.25 25.70 -0.02
C PHE A 61 -1.69 25.84 0.42
N ILE A 62 -2.23 24.74 0.96
CA ILE A 62 -3.51 24.75 1.64
C ILE A 62 -3.25 24.71 3.15
N LYS A 63 -3.77 25.71 3.86
CA LYS A 63 -3.67 25.80 5.31
C LYS A 63 -4.94 25.36 5.98
N TRP A 64 -4.77 24.36 6.82
CA TRP A 64 -5.81 23.55 7.41
C TRP A 64 -5.85 23.74 8.92
N GLU A 65 -6.94 24.26 9.47
CA GLU A 65 -7.10 24.42 10.92
C GLU A 65 -8.15 23.45 11.46
N ILE A 66 -7.75 22.62 12.42
CA ILE A 66 -8.61 21.61 13.02
C ILE A 66 -8.89 21.99 14.47
N GLU A 67 -10.16 22.30 14.76
CA GLU A 67 -10.67 22.65 16.08
C GLU A 67 -11.94 21.88 16.37
N ASN A 68 -12.05 21.25 17.55
CA ASN A 68 -13.29 20.60 18.00
C ASN A 68 -13.94 19.63 16.97
N LYS A 69 -13.12 18.88 16.21
CA LYS A 69 -13.52 17.96 15.12
C LYS A 69 -14.04 18.63 13.83
N ASN A 70 -14.01 19.96 13.78
CA ASN A 70 -14.38 20.72 12.60
C ASN A 70 -13.11 21.12 11.86
N PHE A 71 -13.25 21.12 10.54
CA PHE A 71 -12.23 21.54 9.63
C PHE A 71 -12.52 23.00 9.24
N LYS A 72 -11.50 23.86 9.24
CA LYS A 72 -11.58 25.21 8.71
C LYS A 72 -10.46 25.37 7.70
N LEU A 73 -10.82 25.43 6.42
CA LEU A 73 -9.92 25.95 5.41
C LEU A 73 -9.66 27.43 5.72
N SER A 74 -8.45 27.75 6.15
CA SER A 74 -8.12 29.11 6.60
C SER A 74 -7.55 29.95 5.47
N GLU A 75 -6.63 29.39 4.67
CA GLU A 75 -5.95 30.09 3.58
C GLU A 75 -5.65 29.11 2.44
N VAL A 76 -5.90 29.56 1.21
CA VAL A 76 -5.37 28.97 -0.02
C VAL A 76 -4.51 30.05 -0.66
N ASN A 77 -3.21 29.81 -0.75
CA ASN A 77 -2.34 30.66 -1.54
C ASN A 77 -2.17 29.98 -2.91
N LEU A 78 -2.39 30.73 -4.00
CA LEU A 78 -2.16 30.29 -5.37
C LEU A 78 -1.23 31.32 -6.01
N CYS A 79 -0.26 30.86 -6.81
CA CYS A 79 0.75 31.70 -7.48
C CYS A 79 0.19 32.83 -8.36
N LEU A 80 -1.12 32.87 -8.59
CA LEU A 80 -1.80 33.95 -9.31
C LEU A 80 -1.99 35.15 -8.39
N SER A 81 -1.00 36.05 -8.37
CA SER A 81 -1.09 37.43 -7.89
C SER A 81 -2.11 37.68 -6.77
N LYS A 82 -1.75 37.37 -5.51
CA LYS A 82 -2.40 37.88 -4.27
C LYS A 82 -3.95 37.93 -4.27
N VAL A 83 -4.65 36.96 -4.85
CA VAL A 83 -6.09 36.83 -4.58
C VAL A 83 -6.25 36.04 -3.29
N LYS A 84 -6.37 36.75 -2.17
CA LYS A 84 -6.90 36.16 -0.92
C LYS A 84 -8.37 35.85 -1.16
N VAL A 85 -8.68 34.61 -1.56
CA VAL A 85 -10.07 34.14 -1.63
C VAL A 85 -10.51 33.79 -0.21
N THR A 86 -11.15 34.74 0.48
CA THR A 86 -11.98 34.44 1.66
C THR A 86 -13.36 34.00 1.18
N SER A 87 -13.48 32.79 0.65
CA SER A 87 -14.79 32.23 0.32
C SER A 87 -15.53 31.84 1.59
N HIS A 88 -16.85 32.06 1.60
CA HIS A 88 -17.74 31.57 2.64
C HIS A 88 -17.74 30.04 2.56
N PHE A 89 -17.02 29.37 3.47
CA PHE A 89 -16.92 27.92 3.42
C PHE A 89 -18.20 27.27 3.95
N ALA A 90 -18.66 26.29 3.18
CA ALA A 90 -19.61 25.28 3.60
C ALA A 90 -19.31 24.74 5.00
N LYS A 91 -20.30 24.16 5.69
CA LYS A 91 -20.04 23.52 6.99
C LYS A 91 -19.21 22.26 6.77
N GLU A 92 -17.93 22.34 7.12
CA GLU A 92 -16.96 21.24 6.97
C GLU A 92 -16.82 20.42 8.26
N LYS A 93 -16.73 19.10 8.13
CA LYS A 93 -16.61 18.18 9.27
C LYS A 93 -15.71 16.99 8.91
N ILE A 94 -14.88 16.58 9.86
CA ILE A 94 -14.16 15.30 9.77
C ILE A 94 -14.69 14.28 10.76
N LYS A 95 -14.68 13.01 10.35
CA LYS A 95 -14.96 11.87 11.23
C LYS A 95 -13.81 10.88 11.12
N ILE A 96 -13.26 10.49 12.27
CA ILE A 96 -12.26 9.42 12.33
C ILE A 96 -12.96 8.13 12.68
N ASN A 97 -12.87 7.13 11.79
CA ASN A 97 -13.41 5.79 12.01
C ASN A 97 -12.28 4.78 12.07
N LYS A 98 -12.49 3.71 12.86
CA LYS A 98 -11.62 2.54 12.88
C LYS A 98 -12.18 1.49 11.93
N THR A 99 -11.31 0.86 11.17
CA THR A 99 -11.60 -0.25 10.27
C THR A 99 -10.66 -1.42 10.59
N ASP A 100 -10.92 -2.58 9.99
CA ASP A 100 -10.08 -3.78 10.09
C ASP A 100 -8.72 -3.63 9.38
N PHE A 101 -8.55 -2.60 8.54
CA PHE A 101 -7.30 -2.31 7.83
C PHE A 101 -6.62 -0.99 8.26
N GLY A 102 -7.13 -0.33 9.30
CA GLY A 102 -6.55 0.87 9.89
C GLY A 102 -7.58 1.96 10.20
N GLN A 103 -7.11 3.20 10.39
CA GLN A 103 -7.99 4.34 10.62
C GLN A 103 -8.25 5.10 9.33
N ILE A 104 -9.48 5.57 9.18
CA ILE A 104 -9.90 6.41 8.05
C ILE A 104 -10.43 7.75 8.56
N ILE A 105 -10.23 8.79 7.74
CA ILE A 105 -10.81 10.12 7.88
C ILE A 105 -11.85 10.26 6.78
N GLU A 106 -13.08 10.52 7.18
CA GLU A 106 -14.16 10.90 6.27
C GLU A 106 -14.30 12.41 6.31
N TYR A 107 -14.23 13.04 5.15
CA TYR A 107 -14.38 14.48 4.98
C TYR A 107 -15.78 14.80 4.43
N TYR A 108 -16.49 15.67 5.14
CA TYR A 108 -17.85 16.09 4.80
C TYR A 108 -17.89 17.60 4.57
N GLN A 109 -18.63 18.00 3.54
CA GLN A 109 -18.94 19.38 3.22
C GLN A 109 -20.46 19.51 3.08
N ASP A 110 -21.08 20.44 3.83
CA ASP A 110 -22.54 20.61 3.88
C ASP A 110 -23.31 19.30 4.11
N LYS A 111 -22.79 18.48 5.04
CA LYS A 111 -23.31 17.14 5.39
C LYS A 111 -23.17 16.05 4.30
N LYS A 112 -22.64 16.37 3.13
CA LYS A 112 -22.32 15.38 2.09
C LYS A 112 -20.90 14.86 2.28
N GLU A 113 -20.72 13.54 2.23
CA GLU A 113 -19.38 12.94 2.20
C GLU A 113 -18.71 13.29 0.87
N ILE A 114 -17.56 13.94 0.92
CA ILE A 114 -16.82 14.42 -0.25
C ILE A 114 -15.62 13.54 -0.55
N ASP A 115 -14.87 13.15 0.48
CA ASP A 115 -13.66 12.35 0.34
C ASP A 115 -13.44 11.41 1.54
N LYS A 116 -12.75 10.30 1.29
CA LYS A 116 -12.24 9.38 2.31
C LYS A 116 -10.74 9.17 2.20
N PHE A 117 -10.08 9.30 3.34
CA PHE A 117 -8.64 9.18 3.45
C PHE A 117 -8.27 8.07 4.43
N ARG A 118 -7.29 7.24 4.09
CA ARG A 118 -6.71 6.29 5.02
C ARG A 118 -5.47 6.92 5.63
N ILE A 119 -5.36 6.76 6.94
CA ILE A 119 -4.20 7.17 7.71
C ILE A 119 -3.05 6.19 7.44
N ILE A 120 -1.94 6.68 6.91
CA ILE A 120 -0.73 5.87 6.70
C ILE A 120 0.22 6.04 7.88
N ARG A 121 0.47 7.28 8.31
CA ARG A 121 1.51 7.56 9.31
C ARG A 121 1.30 8.89 10.03
N LEU A 122 1.72 8.93 11.29
CA LEU A 122 1.98 10.16 12.06
C LEU A 122 3.41 10.08 12.61
N GLN A 123 4.25 11.05 12.24
CA GLN A 123 5.62 11.17 12.74
C GLN A 123 5.77 12.41 13.63
N ASN A 124 6.67 12.34 14.59
CA ASN A 124 6.97 13.43 15.52
C ASN A 124 8.49 13.58 15.67
N ASN A 125 9.18 13.89 14.57
CA ASN A 125 10.64 14.05 14.52
C ASN A 125 10.99 15.54 14.39
N GLY A 126 10.62 16.34 15.40
CA GLY A 126 10.86 17.79 15.47
C GLY A 126 9.66 18.63 15.01
N SER A 127 9.02 18.28 13.90
CA SER A 127 7.69 18.79 13.51
C SER A 127 6.73 17.63 13.29
N LYS A 128 5.45 17.80 13.68
CA LYS A 128 4.45 16.77 13.43
C LYS A 128 4.16 16.71 11.94
N GLN A 129 4.28 15.50 11.39
CA GLN A 129 3.93 15.19 10.01
C GLN A 129 2.90 14.07 9.99
N PHE A 130 1.87 14.24 9.19
CA PHE A 130 0.78 13.29 9.05
C PHE A 130 0.55 12.97 7.58
N THR A 131 0.54 11.68 7.23
CA THR A 131 0.43 11.19 5.86
C THR A 131 -0.87 10.42 5.70
N VAL A 132 -1.64 10.79 4.67
CA VAL A 132 -2.88 10.12 4.30
C VAL A 132 -2.87 9.72 2.83
N ILE A 133 -3.72 8.77 2.47
CA ILE A 133 -3.99 8.40 1.09
C ILE A 133 -5.49 8.53 0.80
N ARG A 134 -5.87 9.24 -0.27
CA ARG A 134 -7.24 9.23 -0.81
C ARG A 134 -7.51 7.81 -1.31
N PHE A 135 -8.54 7.14 -0.78
CA PHE A 135 -8.78 5.73 -1.15
C PHE A 135 -10.10 5.45 -1.85
N ASP A 136 -11.07 6.33 -1.70
CA ASP A 136 -12.33 6.30 -2.43
C ASP A 136 -12.18 6.61 -3.92
N LYS A 137 -11.15 7.39 -4.29
CA LYS A 137 -10.81 7.76 -5.68
C LYS A 137 -9.70 6.92 -6.30
N LEU A 138 -9.22 5.88 -5.61
CA LEU A 138 -8.31 4.90 -6.20
C LEU A 138 -9.09 4.04 -7.19
N ILE A 139 -9.06 4.47 -8.46
CA ILE A 139 -9.63 3.76 -9.61
C ILE A 139 -9.39 2.25 -9.49
N ASP A 140 -10.41 1.46 -9.84
CA ASP A 140 -10.42 0.00 -9.79
C ASP A 140 -9.10 -0.63 -10.28
N GLN A 141 -8.73 -1.77 -9.68
CA GLN A 141 -7.60 -2.62 -10.09
C GLN A 141 -6.18 -2.11 -9.76
N LYS A 142 -5.99 -1.01 -9.03
CA LYS A 142 -4.62 -0.56 -8.63
C LYS A 142 -3.83 -1.65 -7.88
N LEU A 143 -4.46 -2.41 -6.98
CA LEU A 143 -3.80 -3.52 -6.28
C LEU A 143 -3.38 -4.63 -7.26
N TYR A 144 -4.29 -5.02 -8.15
CA TYR A 144 -4.01 -5.99 -9.21
C TYR A 144 -2.79 -5.56 -10.05
N LYS A 145 -2.79 -4.32 -10.55
CA LYS A 145 -1.67 -3.77 -11.34
C LYS A 145 -0.36 -3.67 -10.56
N TYR A 146 -0.43 -3.33 -9.28
CA TYR A 146 0.75 -3.30 -8.41
C TYR A 146 1.35 -4.70 -8.23
N VAL A 147 0.50 -5.70 -7.96
CA VAL A 147 0.92 -7.09 -7.85
C VAL A 147 1.50 -7.62 -9.18
N ASP A 148 0.90 -7.28 -10.32
CA ASP A 148 1.49 -7.55 -11.65
C ASP A 148 2.89 -6.97 -11.76
N SER A 149 3.07 -5.69 -11.42
CA SER A 149 4.38 -5.05 -11.43
C SER A 149 5.39 -5.76 -10.52
N LEU A 150 4.98 -6.26 -9.34
CA LEU A 150 5.88 -7.00 -8.46
C LEU A 150 6.31 -8.34 -9.09
N ILE A 151 5.39 -9.04 -9.75
CA ILE A 151 5.65 -10.30 -10.45
C ILE A 151 6.69 -10.07 -11.56
N PHE A 152 6.46 -9.10 -12.44
CA PHE A 152 7.33 -8.87 -13.59
C PHE A 152 8.66 -8.18 -13.22
N ASN A 153 8.62 -7.13 -12.38
CA ASN A 153 9.79 -6.29 -12.16
C ASN A 153 10.64 -6.73 -10.96
N VAL A 154 10.04 -7.34 -9.94
CA VAL A 154 10.74 -7.72 -8.71
C VAL A 154 11.08 -9.19 -8.71
N LEU A 155 10.09 -10.05 -8.96
CA LEU A 155 10.31 -11.50 -9.07
C LEU A 155 10.94 -11.90 -10.40
N LYS A 156 10.99 -10.98 -11.37
CA LYS A 156 11.53 -11.21 -12.73
C LYS A 156 10.87 -12.41 -13.41
N TYR A 157 9.62 -12.69 -13.04
CA TYR A 157 8.87 -13.77 -13.63
C TYR A 157 8.46 -13.36 -15.04
N ASN A 158 8.78 -14.21 -16.01
CA ASN A 158 8.40 -14.03 -17.40
C ASN A 158 7.67 -15.30 -17.86
N PRO A 159 6.36 -15.22 -18.16
CA PRO A 159 5.60 -16.38 -18.60
C PRO A 159 6.13 -16.95 -19.92
N ASP A 160 6.83 -16.18 -20.73
CA ASP A 160 7.32 -16.66 -22.03
C ASP A 160 8.79 -17.10 -22.01
N SER A 161 9.47 -17.02 -20.85
CA SER A 161 10.86 -17.49 -20.75
C SER A 161 10.92 -18.96 -20.35
N ASP A 162 11.60 -19.75 -21.19
CA ASP A 162 11.99 -21.14 -20.87
C ASP A 162 12.93 -21.22 -19.64
N GLU A 163 13.43 -20.10 -19.14
CA GLU A 163 14.33 -20.01 -17.97
C GLU A 163 13.64 -20.30 -16.62
N ASN A 164 12.29 -20.19 -16.53
CA ASN A 164 11.55 -20.53 -15.29
C ASN A 164 11.43 -22.04 -15.05
N LEU A 165 11.91 -22.86 -16.00
CA LEU A 165 12.23 -24.27 -15.79
C LEU A 165 13.52 -24.37 -14.98
N THR A 166 13.44 -24.13 -13.68
CA THR A 166 14.62 -24.29 -12.82
C THR A 166 15.19 -25.69 -12.98
N ASN A 167 16.51 -25.73 -13.16
CA ASN A 167 17.41 -26.88 -13.15
C ASN A 167 17.40 -27.66 -11.83
N TYR A 168 16.22 -27.96 -11.28
CA TYR A 168 16.00 -28.94 -10.21
C TYR A 168 15.70 -30.32 -10.82
N GLY A 169 16.45 -30.69 -11.86
CA GLY A 169 16.65 -32.09 -12.15
C GLY A 169 17.43 -32.68 -10.99
N VAL A 170 16.87 -33.71 -10.34
CA VAL A 170 17.60 -34.51 -9.34
C VAL A 170 18.91 -34.96 -9.97
N LYS A 171 20.05 -34.36 -9.58
CA LYS A 171 21.37 -34.86 -9.96
C LYS A 171 21.69 -36.04 -9.07
N ILE A 172 21.37 -37.24 -9.54
CA ILE A 172 21.79 -38.47 -8.88
C ILE A 172 23.27 -38.65 -9.23
N SER A 173 24.17 -38.43 -8.27
CA SER A 173 25.60 -38.59 -8.50
C SER A 173 26.00 -40.05 -8.74
N ASP A 174 25.22 -41.02 -8.22
CA ASP A 174 25.59 -42.45 -8.21
C ASP A 174 24.42 -43.40 -8.52
N GLY A 175 23.50 -43.00 -9.41
CA GLY A 175 22.30 -43.78 -9.74
C GLY A 175 22.49 -44.70 -10.94
N ASN A 176 22.33 -46.01 -10.72
CA ASN A 176 22.22 -47.06 -11.74
C ASN A 176 21.53 -46.58 -13.05
N GLN A 177 22.20 -46.75 -14.20
CA GLN A 177 21.80 -46.23 -15.52
C GLN A 177 20.42 -46.71 -16.01
N ASN A 178 19.80 -47.69 -15.34
CA ASN A 178 18.48 -48.22 -15.66
C ASN A 178 17.31 -47.60 -14.85
N VAL A 179 17.55 -46.62 -13.97
CA VAL A 179 16.47 -45.97 -13.23
C VAL A 179 15.98 -44.72 -14.00
N LYS A 180 14.82 -44.83 -14.67
CA LYS A 180 14.08 -43.68 -15.21
C LYS A 180 13.15 -43.11 -14.14
N ILE A 181 13.57 -42.02 -13.48
CA ILE A 181 12.64 -41.22 -12.67
C ILE A 181 11.73 -40.43 -13.62
N ARG A 182 10.44 -40.77 -13.65
CA ARG A 182 9.41 -39.95 -14.29
C ARG A 182 8.69 -39.16 -13.22
N ILE A 183 8.89 -37.85 -13.20
CA ILE A 183 8.05 -36.93 -12.42
C ILE A 183 6.68 -36.94 -13.08
N LYS A 184 5.69 -37.53 -12.41
CA LYS A 184 4.36 -37.84 -12.95
C LYS A 184 3.34 -36.72 -12.70
N ASP A 185 3.79 -35.52 -12.39
CA ASP A 185 2.92 -34.36 -12.37
C ASP A 185 2.97 -33.70 -13.74
N GLY A 186 1.89 -33.89 -14.51
CA GLY A 186 1.53 -33.04 -15.65
C GLY A 186 1.13 -31.63 -15.19
N ALA A 187 1.80 -31.09 -14.18
CA ALA A 187 1.58 -29.77 -13.66
C ALA A 187 2.19 -28.76 -14.63
N ASN A 188 1.35 -27.83 -15.06
CA ASN A 188 1.68 -26.69 -15.89
C ASN A 188 3.07 -26.16 -15.53
N ARG A 189 4.05 -26.28 -16.44
CA ARG A 189 5.48 -26.05 -16.16
C ARG A 189 5.84 -24.59 -15.97
N ASN A 190 4.84 -23.73 -16.02
CA ASN A 190 4.93 -22.30 -15.93
C ASN A 190 4.06 -21.82 -14.77
N LEU A 191 4.51 -22.11 -13.55
CA LEU A 191 3.79 -21.73 -12.35
C LEU A 191 3.95 -20.23 -12.13
N GLU A 192 2.86 -19.48 -12.15
CA GLU A 192 2.91 -18.09 -11.69
C GLU A 192 3.38 -18.03 -10.22
N PRO A 193 4.05 -16.94 -9.79
CA PRO A 193 4.37 -16.74 -8.39
C PRO A 193 3.13 -16.87 -7.50
N LEU A 194 3.29 -17.53 -6.35
CA LEU A 194 2.17 -17.77 -5.44
C LEU A 194 1.77 -16.47 -4.75
N ILE A 195 0.48 -16.12 -4.82
CA ILE A 195 -0.08 -14.99 -4.10
C ILE A 195 -0.88 -15.51 -2.91
N VAL A 196 -0.61 -14.98 -1.72
CA VAL A 196 -1.29 -15.34 -0.47
C VAL A 196 -1.94 -14.10 0.11
N ILE A 197 -3.27 -14.10 0.30
CA ILE A 197 -4.00 -13.00 0.96
C ILE A 197 -4.52 -13.47 2.31
N ASN A 198 -4.20 -12.74 3.38
CA ASN A 198 -4.67 -13.02 4.74
C ASN A 198 -4.42 -14.48 5.17
N GLY A 199 -3.33 -15.08 4.69
CA GLY A 199 -2.95 -16.48 4.94
C GLY A 199 -3.55 -17.51 3.98
N TYR A 200 -4.40 -17.09 3.04
CA TYR A 200 -5.03 -17.98 2.06
C TYR A 200 -4.32 -17.90 0.70
N PRO A 201 -3.80 -19.02 0.16
CA PRO A 201 -3.24 -19.04 -1.19
C PRO A 201 -4.35 -18.82 -2.23
N LEU A 202 -4.17 -17.85 -3.11
CA LEU A 202 -5.10 -17.57 -4.20
C LEU A 202 -4.93 -18.61 -5.32
N LYS A 203 -6.05 -19.05 -5.90
CA LYS A 203 -6.08 -19.80 -7.19
C LYS A 203 -6.54 -18.90 -8.33
N ASN A 204 -7.28 -17.81 -8.05
CA ASN A 204 -7.67 -16.84 -9.06
C ASN A 204 -7.22 -15.43 -8.62
N LYS A 205 -6.37 -14.82 -9.43
CA LYS A 205 -5.82 -13.49 -9.22
C LYS A 205 -6.81 -12.36 -9.48
N GLU A 206 -7.88 -12.61 -10.23
CA GLU A 206 -8.90 -11.61 -10.54
C GLU A 206 -9.59 -11.03 -9.31
N ILE A 207 -9.60 -11.77 -8.19
CA ILE A 207 -10.08 -11.27 -6.90
C ILE A 207 -9.36 -9.98 -6.46
N LEU A 208 -8.11 -9.75 -6.87
CA LEU A 208 -7.35 -8.53 -6.57
C LEU A 208 -7.93 -7.29 -7.27
N LYS A 209 -8.76 -7.46 -8.31
CA LYS A 209 -9.46 -6.35 -8.98
C LYS A 209 -10.53 -5.74 -8.08
N ASP A 210 -11.13 -6.54 -7.19
CA ASP A 210 -12.18 -6.14 -6.26
C ASP A 210 -11.66 -5.65 -4.88
N ILE A 211 -10.34 -5.67 -4.67
CA ILE A 211 -9.70 -5.24 -3.42
C ILE A 211 -8.88 -3.98 -3.70
N LEU A 212 -9.08 -2.95 -2.88
CA LEU A 212 -8.37 -1.69 -3.05
C LEU A 212 -6.97 -1.75 -2.43
N LEU A 213 -5.99 -1.12 -3.09
CA LEU A 213 -4.63 -1.04 -2.58
C LEU A 213 -4.59 -0.36 -1.20
N ALA A 214 -5.43 0.65 -0.99
CA ALA A 214 -5.53 1.32 0.30
C ALA A 214 -6.22 0.48 1.39
N GLU A 215 -6.91 -0.60 1.06
CA GLU A 215 -7.42 -1.55 2.07
C GLU A 215 -6.33 -2.59 2.46
N THR A 216 -5.25 -2.65 1.68
CA THR A 216 -4.08 -3.52 1.93
C THR A 216 -3.09 -2.80 2.85
N TYR A 217 -2.75 -3.42 3.97
CA TYR A 217 -1.89 -2.85 4.99
C TYR A 217 -0.51 -3.50 5.08
N ARG A 218 -0.31 -4.63 4.40
CA ARG A 218 1.01 -5.25 4.26
C ARG A 218 1.14 -5.94 2.91
N ILE A 219 2.29 -5.73 2.28
CA ILE A 219 2.73 -6.46 1.09
C ILE A 219 4.16 -6.89 1.36
N GLU A 220 4.41 -8.19 1.35
CA GLU A 220 5.72 -8.78 1.55
C GLU A 220 6.03 -9.72 0.40
N ILE A 221 7.28 -9.70 -0.06
CA ILE A 221 7.80 -10.62 -1.05
C ILE A 221 8.81 -11.50 -0.35
N LEU A 222 8.62 -12.81 -0.45
CA LEU A 222 9.55 -13.78 0.11
C LEU A 222 10.64 -14.11 -0.90
N THR A 223 11.86 -14.29 -0.41
CA THR A 223 12.97 -14.85 -1.22
C THR A 223 12.62 -16.28 -1.66
N ILE A 224 13.25 -16.78 -2.74
CA ILE A 224 12.99 -18.14 -3.25
C ILE A 224 13.20 -19.18 -2.14
N GLU A 225 14.29 -19.10 -1.39
CA GLU A 225 14.59 -20.02 -0.28
C GLU A 225 13.51 -20.02 0.81
N LYS A 226 13.05 -18.84 1.25
CA LYS A 226 11.98 -18.73 2.24
C LYS A 226 10.64 -19.20 1.67
N SER A 227 10.38 -18.88 0.41
CA SER A 227 9.17 -19.27 -0.31
C SER A 227 9.05 -20.79 -0.41
N THR A 228 10.11 -21.47 -0.80
CA THR A 228 10.11 -22.94 -0.95
C THR A 228 10.12 -23.65 0.39
N SER A 229 10.76 -23.09 1.42
CA SER A 229 10.72 -23.66 2.78
C SER A 229 9.29 -23.66 3.36
N ILE A 230 8.50 -22.61 3.10
CA ILE A 230 7.15 -22.47 3.66
C ILE A 230 6.07 -23.07 2.74
N TYR A 231 6.18 -22.85 1.42
CA TYR A 231 5.14 -23.19 0.44
C TYR A 231 5.55 -24.30 -0.53
N GLY A 232 6.72 -24.91 -0.34
CA GLY A 232 7.21 -26.02 -1.16
C GLY A 232 7.37 -25.65 -2.63
N PHE A 233 7.01 -26.58 -3.51
CA PHE A 233 7.10 -26.41 -4.97
C PHE A 233 6.34 -25.18 -5.50
N ARG A 234 5.24 -24.78 -4.85
CA ARG A 234 4.44 -23.60 -5.26
C ARG A 234 5.17 -22.28 -5.01
N GLY A 235 6.18 -22.27 -4.15
CA GLY A 235 6.99 -21.08 -3.85
C GLY A 235 8.21 -20.91 -4.75
N LEU A 236 8.44 -21.79 -5.73
CA LEU A 236 9.66 -21.76 -6.56
C LEU A 236 9.84 -20.46 -7.33
N ASN A 237 8.75 -19.88 -7.83
CA ASN A 237 8.78 -18.62 -8.57
C ASN A 237 8.54 -17.40 -7.66
N GLY A 238 8.72 -17.58 -6.34
CA GLY A 238 8.50 -16.58 -5.33
C GLY A 238 7.08 -16.56 -4.78
N VAL A 239 6.91 -15.88 -3.64
CA VAL A 239 5.63 -15.74 -2.96
C VAL A 239 5.40 -14.27 -2.61
N ILE A 240 4.20 -13.76 -2.93
CA ILE A 240 3.73 -12.45 -2.50
C ILE A 240 2.68 -12.65 -1.40
N ILE A 241 2.99 -12.17 -0.20
CA ILE A 241 2.08 -12.18 0.95
C ILE A 241 1.41 -10.81 1.07
N LEU A 242 0.09 -10.81 1.00
CA LEU A 242 -0.77 -9.65 1.15
C LEU A 242 -1.56 -9.76 2.46
N GLN A 243 -1.63 -8.67 3.21
CA GLN A 243 -2.60 -8.51 4.29
C GLN A 243 -3.50 -7.31 4.00
N THR A 244 -4.80 -7.55 3.99
CA THR A 244 -5.84 -6.58 3.60
C THR A 244 -7.08 -6.72 4.46
N SER A 245 -8.06 -5.84 4.29
CA SER A 245 -9.36 -5.91 4.98
C SER A 245 -9.97 -7.30 4.85
N GLU A 246 -10.18 -7.97 5.99
CA GLU A 246 -10.80 -9.28 6.06
C GLU A 246 -12.25 -9.23 5.57
N LYS A 247 -12.96 -8.15 5.90
CA LYS A 247 -14.34 -7.94 5.44
C LYS A 247 -14.40 -7.87 3.90
N LYS A 248 -13.49 -7.10 3.29
CA LYS A 248 -13.45 -6.94 1.83
C LYS A 248 -12.98 -8.20 1.13
N PHE A 249 -11.95 -8.85 1.65
CA PHE A 249 -11.46 -10.11 1.12
C PHE A 249 -12.55 -11.20 1.13
N LYS A 250 -13.31 -11.35 2.23
CA LYS A 250 -14.43 -12.30 2.30
C LYS A 250 -15.54 -12.00 1.29
N ALA A 251 -15.89 -10.72 1.13
CA ALA A 251 -16.90 -10.30 0.16
C ALA A 251 -16.45 -10.61 -1.28
N ALA A 252 -15.21 -10.26 -1.62
CA ALA A 252 -14.62 -10.57 -2.92
C ALA A 252 -14.55 -12.10 -3.14
N ARG A 253 -14.07 -12.87 -2.16
CA ARG A 253 -13.98 -14.33 -2.23
C ARG A 253 -15.33 -14.99 -2.51
N SER A 254 -16.39 -14.54 -1.82
CA SER A 254 -17.75 -15.05 -2.03
C SER A 254 -18.24 -14.86 -3.47
N LYS A 255 -17.87 -13.73 -4.11
CA LYS A 255 -18.21 -13.44 -5.52
C LYS A 255 -17.57 -14.42 -6.50
N TYR A 256 -16.38 -14.93 -6.21
CA TYR A 256 -15.65 -15.88 -7.08
C TYR A 256 -15.87 -17.36 -6.72
N GLY A 257 -16.80 -17.67 -5.81
CA GLY A 257 -17.21 -19.06 -5.52
C GLY A 257 -16.19 -19.88 -4.71
N TRP A 258 -15.68 -19.28 -3.63
CA TRP A 258 -14.58 -19.83 -2.83
C TRP A 258 -14.85 -19.93 -1.33
#